data_AF-A0A7J0FEK8-F1
#
_entry.id   AF-A0A7J0FEK8-F1
#
_cell.length_a   1.000
_cell.length_b   1.000
_cell.length_c   1.000
_cell.angle_alpha   90.00
_cell.angle_beta   90.00
_cell.angle_gamma   90.00
#
_symmetry.space_group_name_H-M   'P 1'
#
loop_
_entity.id
_entity.type
_entity.pdbx_description
1 polymer ?
#
loop_
_entity_poly.entity_id
_entity_poly.type
_entity_poly.pdbx_seq_one_letter_code
_entity_poly.pdbx_strand_id
1 'polypeptide(L)'
;MWSWFKDCLWGFISIDCGLPTGSRGYIYQETSIGYVPDEGFTETGDNNDITTKVDETIEPYLKNLRSFPEGKRNCYTLKPKAGRNNTYLVRATFMYGNYDSQNSPPTFDLHLGTDLWTSVTFGSDYTHVVRPEIIYIPTTGYVDVCLVNTNKGVPFISALELRLLNNDIYKTQSGSALQNWERNDYGGNTTQSPIRYKDDVYDRLWFPVETSNLATVETELTMDAMSNNDYKPPPMVMRTAVRPASNNDSLVIGWKPKDTTSGYYVYMHFFEVDFTVRIPRQFSIDLNGKPWFKAENLPMNTVLTVFATVALKGVELKLTIAPTNVSTFPPLLNAVEIYIEKNPPPTPYTTRRRYAQGPNFILGSEQSLCPAV
;
A
#
# COMPACT_ATOMS: atom_id res chain seq x y z
N MET A 1 -3.39 18.45 31.37
CA MET A 1 -4.09 17.16 31.46
C MET A 1 -3.63 16.36 30.25
N TRP A 2 -2.44 15.76 30.36
CA TRP A 2 -1.67 15.17 29.27
C TRP A 2 -1.59 13.67 29.51
N SER A 3 -2.24 12.88 28.66
CA SER A 3 -2.16 11.42 28.60
C SER A 3 -2.92 11.00 27.34
N TRP A 4 -2.49 9.91 26.67
CA TRP A 4 -3.05 9.33 25.43
C TRP A 4 -2.62 10.11 24.15
N PHE A 5 -1.73 9.66 23.25
CA PHE A 5 -1.17 8.35 22.90
C PHE A 5 0.31 8.47 22.50
N LYS A 6 1.16 7.60 23.07
CA LYS A 6 2.53 7.32 22.64
C LYS A 6 2.55 5.98 21.89
N ASP A 7 1.94 5.92 20.72
CA ASP A 7 2.13 4.76 19.85
C ASP A 7 3.37 4.99 19.01
N CYS A 8 4.51 4.58 19.58
CA CYS A 8 5.70 4.33 18.80
C CYS A 8 5.36 3.18 17.83
N LEU A 9 5.31 3.46 16.53
CA LEU A 9 5.03 2.48 15.48
C LEU A 9 6.18 1.47 15.40
N TRP A 10 6.14 0.48 16.30
CA TRP A 10 7.21 -0.47 16.49
C TRP A 10 7.36 -1.33 15.24
N GLY A 11 8.41 -1.04 14.45
CA GLY A 11 8.72 -1.78 13.23
C GLY A 11 8.53 -1.03 11.92
N PHE A 12 8.12 0.24 11.94
CA PHE A 12 8.09 1.08 10.73
C PHE A 12 9.46 1.71 10.46
N ILE A 13 9.77 1.90 9.18
CA ILE A 13 10.87 2.73 8.69
C ILE A 13 10.27 3.71 7.68
N SER A 14 10.53 5.00 7.83
CA SER A 14 10.06 6.03 6.90
C SER A 14 11.21 6.98 6.62
N ILE A 15 11.65 7.00 5.37
CA ILE A 15 12.81 7.75 4.90
C ILE A 15 12.30 8.82 3.93
N ASP A 16 12.68 10.06 4.19
CA ASP A 16 12.53 11.17 3.25
C ASP A 16 13.87 11.30 2.52
N CYS A 17 13.86 10.86 1.27
CA CYS A 17 15.05 10.70 0.45
C CYS A 17 15.37 12.03 -0.20
N GLY A 18 16.55 12.60 0.06
CA GLY A 18 16.89 13.95 -0.37
C GLY A 18 16.93 14.98 0.76
N LEU A 19 16.52 14.62 1.98
CA LEU A 19 16.71 15.51 3.13
C LEU A 19 18.20 15.85 3.32
N PRO A 20 18.53 17.12 3.65
CA PRO A 20 19.92 17.53 3.86
C PRO A 20 20.63 16.67 4.92
N THR A 21 21.87 16.28 4.64
CA THR A 21 22.75 15.56 5.58
C THR A 21 22.81 16.26 6.94
N GLY A 22 22.75 15.50 8.03
CA GLY A 22 22.70 16.05 9.39
C GLY A 22 21.34 16.60 9.85
N SER A 23 20.30 16.53 9.02
CA SER A 23 18.92 16.80 9.44
C SER A 23 18.45 15.83 10.52
N ARG A 24 17.64 16.31 11.47
CA ARG A 24 17.08 15.47 12.54
C ARG A 24 15.82 14.70 12.15
N GLY A 25 15.36 14.85 10.91
CA GLY A 25 14.04 14.38 10.48
C GLY A 25 12.91 15.24 11.05
N TYR A 26 11.67 14.80 10.84
CA TYR A 26 10.46 15.50 11.30
C TYR A 26 9.30 14.51 11.50
N ILE A 27 8.24 14.96 12.16
CA ILE A 27 6.96 14.23 12.23
C ILE A 27 6.00 14.87 11.24
N TYR A 28 5.52 14.09 10.28
CA TYR A 28 4.45 14.53 9.39
C TYR A 28 3.15 14.56 10.17
N GLN A 29 2.61 15.75 10.42
CA GLN A 29 1.51 15.94 11.38
C GLN A 29 0.22 15.20 11.01
N GLU A 30 -0.12 15.20 9.71
CA GLU A 30 -1.32 14.54 9.17
C GLU A 30 -1.38 13.06 9.54
N THR A 31 -0.24 12.35 9.41
CA THR A 31 -0.15 10.93 9.74
C THR A 31 0.44 10.69 11.12
N SER A 32 1.08 11.66 11.78
CA SER A 32 1.91 11.44 12.98
C SER A 32 3.09 10.48 12.76
N ILE A 33 3.54 10.25 11.52
CA ILE A 33 4.68 9.40 11.20
C ILE A 33 5.97 10.23 11.19
N GLY A 34 7.01 9.73 11.88
CA GLY A 34 8.35 10.30 11.82
C GLY A 34 9.10 9.89 10.55
N TYR A 35 9.65 10.87 9.83
CA TYR A 35 10.53 10.68 8.68
C TYR A 35 11.96 11.07 9.03
N VAL A 36 12.92 10.23 8.62
CA VAL A 36 14.36 10.44 8.81
C VAL A 36 15.06 10.69 7.47
N PRO A 37 16.23 11.36 7.45
CA PRO A 37 17.04 11.42 6.24
C PRO A 37 17.52 10.04 5.80
N ASP A 38 17.86 9.92 4.52
CA ASP A 38 18.38 8.69 3.90
C ASP A 38 19.87 8.40 4.17
N GLU A 39 20.52 9.24 4.98
CA GLU A 39 21.90 9.05 5.41
C GLU A 39 22.09 7.69 6.12
N GLY A 40 23.02 6.87 5.61
CA GLY A 40 23.29 5.53 6.13
C GLY A 40 22.39 4.43 5.58
N PHE A 41 21.42 4.74 4.73
CA PHE A 41 20.63 3.75 3.98
C PHE A 41 21.14 3.54 2.55
N THR A 42 21.77 4.55 1.95
CA THR A 42 22.40 4.53 0.62
C THR A 42 23.79 5.19 0.67
N GLU A 43 24.65 4.90 -0.33
CA GLU A 43 26.05 5.36 -0.36
C GLU A 43 26.31 6.49 -1.37
N THR A 44 25.44 6.67 -2.36
CA THR A 44 25.65 7.55 -3.52
C THR A 44 24.42 8.39 -3.82
N GLY A 45 24.54 9.29 -4.79
CA GLY A 45 23.45 10.12 -5.31
C GLY A 45 23.44 11.52 -4.70
N ASP A 46 22.62 12.38 -5.29
CA ASP A 46 22.57 13.81 -5.00
C ASP A 46 21.19 14.22 -4.50
N ASN A 47 21.15 15.05 -3.46
CA ASN A 47 19.92 15.63 -2.94
C ASN A 47 19.47 16.78 -3.84
N ASN A 48 18.19 16.82 -4.19
CA ASN A 48 17.63 17.86 -5.04
C ASN A 48 16.26 18.28 -4.50
N ASP A 49 16.00 19.59 -4.53
CA ASP A 49 14.66 20.14 -4.30
C ASP A 49 13.86 20.08 -5.61
N ILE A 50 12.55 19.91 -5.51
CA ILE A 50 11.68 20.07 -6.68
C ILE A 50 11.62 21.55 -7.07
N THR A 51 11.69 21.84 -8.36
CA THR A 51 11.71 23.24 -8.86
C THR A 51 10.31 23.76 -9.19
N THR A 52 9.38 22.84 -9.45
CA THR A 52 7.99 23.20 -9.76
C THR A 52 7.34 23.81 -8.51
N LYS A 53 6.66 24.94 -8.65
CA LYS A 53 5.76 25.47 -7.61
C LYS A 53 4.58 24.51 -7.48
N VAL A 54 4.70 23.54 -6.59
CA VAL A 54 3.59 22.70 -6.19
C VAL A 54 2.86 23.38 -5.04
N ASP A 55 1.58 23.05 -4.88
CA ASP A 55 0.77 23.49 -3.74
C ASP A 55 1.52 23.24 -2.41
N GLU A 56 1.43 24.20 -1.48
CA GLU A 56 2.06 24.09 -0.16
C GLU A 56 1.52 22.88 0.64
N THR A 57 0.37 22.34 0.23
CA THR A 57 -0.34 21.20 0.81
C THR A 57 0.27 19.83 0.49
N ILE A 58 1.25 19.72 -0.42
CA ILE A 58 1.86 18.41 -0.73
C ILE A 58 2.59 17.82 0.48
N GLU A 59 2.68 16.49 0.51
CA GLU A 59 3.35 15.81 1.60
C GLU A 59 4.83 16.24 1.69
N PRO A 60 5.36 16.51 2.89
CA PRO A 60 6.71 17.07 3.04
C PRO A 60 7.81 16.25 2.37
N TYR A 61 7.69 14.91 2.39
CA TYR A 61 8.63 13.97 1.77
C TYR A 61 8.57 13.94 0.24
N LEU A 62 7.74 14.78 -0.39
CA LEU A 62 7.71 14.98 -1.83
C LEU A 62 8.39 16.28 -2.27
N LYS A 63 8.79 17.14 -1.33
CA LYS A 63 9.39 18.45 -1.62
C LYS A 63 10.85 18.34 -2.08
N ASN A 64 11.48 17.20 -1.81
CA ASN A 64 12.83 16.89 -2.22
C ASN A 64 12.92 15.43 -2.69
N LEU A 65 14.05 15.10 -3.30
CA LEU A 65 14.38 13.76 -3.78
C LEU A 65 15.88 13.52 -3.75
N ARG A 66 16.28 12.25 -3.72
CA ARG A 66 17.65 11.84 -4.06
C ARG A 66 17.69 11.30 -5.49
N SER A 67 18.55 11.85 -6.32
CA SER A 67 18.82 11.39 -7.69
C SER A 67 20.12 10.58 -7.77
N PHE A 68 20.25 9.73 -8.78
CA PHE A 68 21.39 8.82 -8.97
C PHE A 68 21.97 8.95 -10.39
N PRO A 69 22.72 10.02 -10.69
CA PRO A 69 23.29 10.24 -12.01
C PRO A 69 24.39 9.23 -12.36
N GLU A 70 25.04 8.69 -11.34
CA GLU A 70 26.11 7.70 -11.49
C GLU A 70 25.66 6.29 -11.12
N GLY A 71 26.33 5.30 -11.73
CA GLY A 71 26.09 3.89 -11.45
C GLY A 71 24.88 3.30 -12.20
N LYS A 72 24.97 2.01 -12.50
CA LYS A 72 23.87 1.28 -13.14
C LYS A 72 22.80 0.81 -12.15
N ARG A 73 23.18 0.65 -10.89
CA ARG A 73 22.33 0.13 -9.81
C ARG A 73 22.72 0.82 -8.51
N ASN A 74 21.77 1.52 -7.90
CA ASN A 74 21.93 2.20 -6.63
C ASN A 74 20.89 1.66 -5.66
N CYS A 75 21.28 1.28 -4.44
CA CYS A 75 20.43 0.52 -3.54
C CYS A 75 20.34 1.17 -2.17
N TYR A 76 19.13 1.14 -1.62
CA TYR A 76 18.84 1.36 -0.22
C TYR A 76 18.84 0.02 0.52
N THR A 77 19.45 -0.04 1.70
CA THR A 77 19.39 -1.21 2.57
C THR A 77 18.61 -0.89 3.84
N LEU A 78 17.43 -1.48 3.98
CA LEU A 78 16.56 -1.35 5.14
C LEU A 78 16.81 -2.49 6.13
N LYS A 79 16.90 -2.19 7.42
CA LYS A 79 17.10 -3.19 8.49
C LYS A 79 15.93 -3.14 9.46
N PRO A 80 14.80 -3.80 9.15
CA PRO A 80 13.62 -3.75 10.01
C PRO A 80 13.90 -4.38 11.37
N LYS A 81 13.40 -3.76 12.45
CA LYS A 81 13.66 -4.21 13.83
C LYS A 81 13.14 -5.63 14.11
N ALA A 82 12.01 -6.01 13.51
CA ALA A 82 11.48 -7.37 13.63
C ALA A 82 12.29 -8.41 12.82
N GLY A 83 13.15 -7.98 11.90
CA GLY A 83 14.08 -8.84 11.15
C GLY A 83 13.43 -9.74 10.11
N ARG A 84 14.12 -10.82 9.76
CA ARG A 84 13.66 -11.78 8.73
C ARG A 84 12.38 -12.52 9.12
N ASN A 85 11.74 -13.15 8.13
CA ASN A 85 10.56 -14.01 8.29
C ASN A 85 9.32 -13.31 8.88
N ASN A 86 9.26 -11.98 8.75
CA ASN A 86 8.04 -11.22 9.02
C ASN A 86 7.50 -10.64 7.73
N THR A 87 6.20 -10.39 7.68
CA THR A 87 5.54 -9.80 6.54
C THR A 87 5.72 -8.29 6.56
N TYR A 88 6.25 -7.74 5.46
CA TYR A 88 6.43 -6.30 5.30
C TYR A 88 5.73 -5.79 4.05
N LEU A 89 5.08 -4.63 4.15
CA LEU A 89 4.77 -3.80 3.00
C LEU A 89 5.92 -2.81 2.80
N VAL A 90 6.48 -2.78 1.60
CA VAL A 90 7.50 -1.81 1.18
C VAL A 90 6.86 -0.90 0.14
N ARG A 91 6.97 0.42 0.34
CA ARG A 91 6.48 1.44 -0.58
C ARG A 91 7.63 2.35 -0.96
N ALA A 92 7.89 2.49 -2.26
CA ALA A 92 8.77 3.53 -2.78
C ALA A 92 7.89 4.61 -3.41
N THR A 93 8.22 5.87 -3.14
CA THR A 93 7.45 7.02 -3.62
C THR A 93 8.33 7.91 -4.47
N PHE A 94 7.78 8.33 -5.61
CA PHE A 94 8.48 9.12 -6.61
C PHE A 94 7.61 10.30 -7.06
N MET A 95 8.16 11.49 -6.96
CA MET A 95 7.62 12.69 -7.60
C MET A 95 8.76 13.45 -8.28
N TYR A 96 8.70 13.57 -9.61
CA TYR A 96 9.78 14.16 -10.39
C TYR A 96 9.91 15.66 -10.14
N GLY A 97 8.79 16.39 -10.13
CA GLY A 97 8.76 17.82 -9.76
C GLY A 97 9.66 18.73 -10.62
N ASN A 98 10.14 18.23 -11.76
CA ASN A 98 11.09 18.88 -12.65
C ASN A 98 12.39 19.33 -11.95
N TYR A 99 12.89 18.56 -10.98
CA TYR A 99 14.05 18.93 -10.15
C TYR A 99 15.30 19.33 -10.97
N ASP A 100 15.48 18.75 -12.16
CA ASP A 100 16.62 18.97 -13.05
C ASP A 100 16.34 19.97 -14.19
N SER A 101 15.16 20.59 -14.20
CA SER A 101 14.72 21.54 -15.23
C SER A 101 14.69 20.99 -16.67
N GLN A 102 14.68 19.66 -16.87
CA GLN A 102 14.69 19.04 -18.20
C GLN A 102 13.30 18.80 -18.79
N ASN A 103 12.23 18.90 -17.98
CA ASN A 103 10.86 18.65 -18.43
C ASN A 103 10.68 17.26 -19.05
N SER A 104 11.49 16.28 -18.61
CA SER A 104 11.54 14.95 -19.21
C SER A 104 11.72 13.91 -18.11
N PRO A 105 10.61 13.42 -17.53
CA PRO A 105 10.67 12.43 -16.45
C PRO A 105 11.40 11.17 -16.92
N PRO A 106 12.26 10.59 -16.06
CA PRO A 106 13.03 9.41 -16.41
C PRO A 106 12.17 8.15 -16.41
N THR A 107 12.65 7.10 -17.08
CA THR A 107 12.16 5.72 -16.89
C THR A 107 13.30 4.87 -16.35
N PHE A 108 13.03 4.09 -15.31
CA PHE A 108 14.02 3.21 -14.68
C PHE A 108 13.33 2.04 -13.99
N ASP A 109 14.10 1.04 -13.61
CA ASP A 109 13.56 -0.15 -12.96
C ASP A 109 13.77 -0.08 -11.45
N LEU A 110 12.75 -0.49 -10.70
CA LEU A 110 12.82 -0.73 -9.27
C LEU A 110 12.96 -2.24 -9.04
N HIS A 111 13.95 -2.62 -8.24
CA HIS A 111 14.24 -3.99 -7.89
C HIS A 111 14.10 -4.19 -6.38
N LEU A 112 13.59 -5.35 -5.99
CA LEU A 112 13.62 -5.83 -4.62
C LEU A 112 14.66 -6.95 -4.55
N GLY A 113 15.78 -6.70 -3.86
CA GLY A 113 16.96 -7.55 -3.95
C GLY A 113 17.53 -7.56 -5.37
N THR A 114 17.69 -8.75 -5.96
CA THR A 114 18.13 -8.87 -7.36
C THR A 114 17.01 -8.71 -8.39
N ASP A 115 15.76 -8.97 -7.99
CA ASP A 115 14.64 -9.22 -8.88
C ASP A 115 13.88 -7.94 -9.23
N LEU A 116 13.35 -7.89 -10.46
CA LEU A 116 12.53 -6.78 -10.92
C LEU A 116 11.23 -6.73 -10.12
N TRP A 117 11.05 -5.64 -9.39
CA TRP A 117 9.78 -5.33 -8.76
C TRP A 117 8.86 -4.69 -9.81
N THR A 118 9.22 -3.53 -10.35
CA THR A 118 8.44 -2.85 -11.40
C THR A 118 9.29 -1.83 -12.16
N SER A 119 8.91 -1.48 -13.38
CA SER A 119 9.42 -0.28 -14.03
C SER A 119 8.67 0.95 -13.51
N VAL A 120 9.41 2.01 -13.18
CA VAL A 120 8.89 3.31 -12.78
C VAL A 120 8.78 4.18 -14.02
N THR A 121 7.56 4.59 -14.32
CA THR A 121 7.21 5.43 -15.48
C THR A 121 6.28 6.53 -15.02
N PHE A 122 6.45 7.74 -15.55
CA PHE A 122 5.61 8.89 -15.24
C PHE A 122 4.76 9.27 -16.45
N GLY A 123 3.61 9.90 -16.19
CA GLY A 123 2.83 10.56 -17.24
C GLY A 123 3.48 11.86 -17.70
N SER A 124 2.78 12.62 -18.53
CA SER A 124 3.22 13.95 -18.98
C SER A 124 3.18 15.02 -17.88
N ASP A 125 2.55 14.73 -16.74
CA ASP A 125 2.44 15.63 -15.60
C ASP A 125 3.60 15.42 -14.62
N TYR A 126 4.42 16.46 -14.42
CA TYR A 126 5.57 16.44 -13.52
C TYR A 126 5.21 16.33 -12.04
N THR A 127 3.95 16.58 -11.69
CA THR A 127 3.43 16.51 -10.32
C THR A 127 2.79 15.15 -10.00
N HIS A 128 2.69 14.26 -10.98
CA HIS A 128 2.14 12.92 -10.75
C HIS A 128 3.04 12.11 -9.81
N VAL A 129 2.45 11.60 -8.73
CA VAL A 129 3.14 10.80 -7.71
C VAL A 129 2.97 9.32 -8.01
N VAL A 130 4.08 8.62 -8.16
CA VAL A 130 4.12 7.16 -8.40
C VAL A 130 4.48 6.45 -7.10
N ARG A 131 3.66 5.49 -6.66
CA ARG A 131 3.77 4.81 -5.35
C ARG A 131 3.68 3.27 -5.46
N PRO A 132 4.62 2.58 -6.11
CA PRO A 132 4.62 1.13 -6.10
C PRO A 132 4.71 0.59 -4.67
N GLU A 133 3.87 -0.40 -4.37
CA GLU A 133 3.93 -1.18 -3.13
C GLU A 133 4.19 -2.67 -3.43
N ILE A 134 4.90 -3.33 -2.52
CA ILE A 134 5.08 -4.78 -2.53
C ILE A 134 5.03 -5.33 -1.12
N ILE A 135 4.30 -6.43 -0.95
CA ILE A 135 4.30 -7.21 0.28
C ILE A 135 5.27 -8.37 0.11
N TYR A 136 6.20 -8.50 1.03
CA TYR A 136 7.31 -9.45 0.96
C TYR A 136 7.72 -9.95 2.34
N ILE A 137 8.18 -11.20 2.40
CA ILE A 137 8.74 -11.84 3.59
C ILE A 137 10.24 -12.06 3.35
N PRO A 138 11.13 -11.21 3.89
CA PRO A 138 12.56 -11.35 3.70
C PRO A 138 13.13 -12.56 4.41
N THR A 139 13.98 -13.32 3.72
CA THR A 139 14.77 -14.41 4.30
C THR A 139 16.04 -13.91 5.02
N THR A 140 16.42 -12.66 4.75
CA THR A 140 17.54 -11.92 5.36
C THR A 140 17.05 -10.93 6.42
N GLY A 141 17.93 -10.52 7.33
CA GLY A 141 17.63 -9.47 8.33
C GLY A 141 17.57 -8.05 7.75
N TYR A 142 17.62 -7.92 6.42
CA TYR A 142 17.62 -6.66 5.69
C TYR A 142 16.82 -6.82 4.39
N VAL A 143 16.36 -5.70 3.85
CA VAL A 143 15.64 -5.58 2.58
C VAL A 143 16.38 -4.57 1.71
N ASP A 144 16.79 -4.98 0.51
CA ASP A 144 17.41 -4.08 -0.45
C ASP A 144 16.40 -3.61 -1.49
N VAL A 145 16.30 -2.31 -1.68
CA VAL A 145 15.48 -1.66 -2.71
C VAL A 145 16.42 -0.92 -3.65
N CYS A 146 16.52 -1.39 -4.89
CA CYS A 146 17.49 -0.90 -5.85
C CYS A 146 16.83 -0.20 -7.02
N LEU A 147 17.32 0.99 -7.35
CA LEU A 147 17.00 1.72 -8.56
C LEU A 147 18.02 1.37 -9.64
N VAL A 148 17.55 0.86 -10.78
CA VAL A 148 18.36 0.38 -11.89
C VAL A 148 18.17 1.28 -13.10
N ASN A 149 19.26 1.88 -13.55
CA ASN A 149 19.27 2.80 -14.68
C ASN A 149 19.07 2.03 -16.00
N THR A 150 18.02 2.37 -16.74
CA THR A 150 17.70 1.79 -18.06
C THR A 150 18.18 2.64 -19.24
N ASN A 151 19.02 3.66 -18.97
CA ASN A 151 19.51 4.68 -19.91
C ASN A 151 18.40 5.56 -20.50
N LYS A 152 17.34 5.83 -19.70
CA LYS A 152 16.20 6.67 -20.08
C LYS A 152 15.98 7.81 -19.08
N GLY A 153 17.08 8.46 -18.70
CA GLY A 153 17.11 9.51 -17.67
C GLY A 153 17.69 9.02 -16.34
N VAL A 154 17.78 9.94 -15.37
CA VAL A 154 18.43 9.71 -14.07
C VAL A 154 17.42 9.12 -13.07
N PRO A 155 17.65 7.90 -12.53
CA PRO A 155 16.80 7.36 -11.48
C PRO A 155 16.80 8.24 -10.23
N PHE A 156 15.67 8.33 -9.55
CA PHE A 156 15.53 9.11 -8.32
C PHE A 156 14.50 8.48 -7.40
N ILE A 157 14.43 8.91 -6.14
CA ILE A 157 13.41 8.52 -5.16
C ILE A 157 13.12 9.67 -4.20
N SER A 158 11.85 9.86 -3.84
CA SER A 158 11.40 10.91 -2.90
C SER A 158 11.20 10.36 -1.50
N ALA A 159 10.60 9.18 -1.36
CA ALA A 159 10.48 8.53 -0.05
C ALA A 159 10.55 7.01 -0.14
N LEU A 160 11.01 6.38 0.94
CA LEU A 160 11.04 4.93 1.10
C LEU A 160 10.46 4.53 2.46
N GLU A 161 9.40 3.74 2.41
CA GLU A 161 8.62 3.35 3.57
C GLU A 161 8.60 1.82 3.68
N LEU A 162 8.74 1.31 4.91
CA LEU A 162 8.56 -0.10 5.25
C LEU A 162 7.61 -0.20 6.45
N ARG A 163 6.63 -1.08 6.34
CA ARG A 163 5.56 -1.29 7.32
C ARG A 163 5.52 -2.75 7.73
N LEU A 164 5.59 -3.01 9.02
CA LEU A 164 5.39 -4.34 9.58
C LEU A 164 3.90 -4.68 9.51
N LEU A 165 3.57 -5.83 8.93
CA LEU A 165 2.22 -6.37 8.86
C LEU A 165 2.06 -7.55 9.82
N ASN A 166 0.83 -8.03 9.99
CA ASN A 166 0.59 -9.33 10.60
C ASN A 166 1.12 -10.44 9.67
N ASN A 167 1.75 -11.47 10.25
CA ASN A 167 2.29 -12.60 9.51
C ASN A 167 1.20 -13.56 8.99
N ASP A 168 -0.02 -13.46 9.51
CA ASP A 168 -1.13 -14.33 9.13
C ASP A 168 -1.94 -13.86 7.91
N ILE A 169 -1.70 -12.63 7.46
CA ILE A 169 -2.36 -12.06 6.28
C ILE A 169 -1.48 -12.14 5.03
N TYR A 170 -2.11 -12.07 3.86
CA TYR A 170 -1.45 -12.04 2.55
C TYR A 170 -0.57 -13.27 2.24
N LYS A 171 -0.90 -14.44 2.80
CA LYS A 171 -0.19 -15.69 2.54
C LYS A 171 -0.45 -16.19 1.11
N THR A 172 0.63 -16.49 0.40
CA THR A 172 0.59 -17.11 -0.93
C THR A 172 1.02 -18.57 -0.85
N GLN A 173 0.62 -19.39 -1.83
CA GLN A 173 0.94 -20.83 -1.82
C GLN A 173 2.45 -21.12 -1.91
N SER A 174 3.19 -20.26 -2.60
CA SER A 174 4.64 -20.43 -2.87
C SER A 174 5.53 -19.47 -2.08
N GLY A 175 4.98 -18.67 -1.16
CA GLY A 175 5.73 -17.60 -0.49
C GLY A 175 6.15 -16.45 -1.43
N SER A 176 5.48 -16.35 -2.59
CA SER A 176 5.61 -15.26 -3.56
C SER A 176 5.38 -13.90 -2.90
N ALA A 177 6.09 -12.87 -3.39
CA ALA A 177 5.78 -11.50 -3.03
C ALA A 177 4.53 -11.02 -3.79
N LEU A 178 3.85 -10.02 -3.24
CA LEU A 178 2.61 -9.47 -3.77
C LEU A 178 2.80 -7.99 -4.10
N GLN A 179 2.95 -7.64 -5.38
CA GLN A 179 2.97 -6.26 -5.82
C GLN A 179 1.54 -5.72 -5.80
N ASN A 180 1.31 -4.57 -5.16
CA ASN A 180 0.00 -3.92 -5.21
C ASN A 180 -0.34 -3.54 -6.66
N TRP A 181 -1.52 -3.95 -7.09
CA TRP A 181 -2.14 -3.49 -8.33
C TRP A 181 -3.08 -2.35 -8.02
N GLU A 182 -4.02 -2.59 -7.10
CA GLU A 182 -5.01 -1.61 -6.65
C GLU A 182 -5.35 -1.86 -5.18
N ARG A 183 -5.68 -0.79 -4.44
CA ARG A 183 -6.28 -0.84 -3.11
C ARG A 183 -7.31 0.26 -3.01
N ASN A 184 -8.58 -0.14 -3.14
CA ASN A 184 -9.67 0.77 -3.45
C ASN A 184 -10.67 0.82 -2.27
N ASP A 185 -11.00 2.04 -1.87
CA ASP A 185 -12.16 2.38 -1.06
C ASP A 185 -13.33 2.67 -2.00
N TYR A 186 -14.32 1.78 -2.05
CA TYR A 186 -15.44 1.92 -3.00
C TYR A 186 -16.47 2.97 -2.55
N GLY A 187 -16.61 3.21 -1.25
CA GLY A 187 -17.56 4.18 -0.72
C GLY A 187 -16.94 5.56 -0.45
N GLY A 188 -15.63 5.70 -0.64
CA GLY A 188 -14.86 6.92 -0.39
C GLY A 188 -15.11 8.05 -1.38
N ASN A 189 -14.78 9.28 -0.96
CA ASN A 189 -14.90 10.47 -1.79
C ASN A 189 -13.59 10.72 -2.57
N THR A 190 -13.66 10.69 -3.90
CA THR A 190 -12.52 10.82 -4.82
C THR A 190 -11.83 12.19 -4.80
N THR A 191 -12.44 13.20 -4.18
CA THR A 191 -11.83 14.51 -3.93
C THR A 191 -10.94 14.54 -2.69
N GLN A 192 -10.97 13.50 -1.86
CA GLN A 192 -10.18 13.40 -0.63
C GLN A 192 -8.89 12.63 -0.85
N SER A 193 -7.91 12.90 0.02
CA SER A 193 -6.66 12.14 0.05
C SER A 193 -6.91 10.68 0.46
N PRO A 194 -6.06 9.74 0.03
CA PRO A 194 -6.19 8.33 0.39
C PRO A 194 -6.17 8.14 1.92
N ILE A 195 -7.04 7.27 2.42
CA ILE A 195 -7.05 6.90 3.84
C ILE A 195 -5.78 6.08 4.11
N ARG A 196 -5.08 6.42 5.19
CA ARG A 196 -3.85 5.76 5.66
C ARG A 196 -3.71 5.88 7.17
N TYR A 197 -2.51 5.71 7.70
CA TYR A 197 -2.28 5.94 9.13
C TYR A 197 -2.62 7.40 9.53
N LYS A 198 -3.31 7.66 10.63
CA LYS A 198 -3.58 6.75 11.77
C LYS A 198 -4.84 5.87 11.68
N ASP A 199 -5.65 6.02 10.64
CA ASP A 199 -6.88 5.25 10.50
C ASP A 199 -6.62 3.78 10.08
N ASP A 200 -5.56 3.55 9.29
CA ASP A 200 -5.03 2.23 9.00
C ASP A 200 -3.78 1.94 9.83
N VAL A 201 -3.87 0.94 10.72
CA VAL A 201 -2.78 0.51 11.61
C VAL A 201 -1.53 0.00 10.88
N TYR A 202 -1.68 -0.45 9.64
CA TYR A 202 -0.60 -0.91 8.77
C TYR A 202 -0.11 0.18 7.80
N ASP A 203 -0.69 1.39 7.86
CA ASP A 203 -0.38 2.51 6.98
C ASP A 203 -0.48 2.16 5.49
N ARG A 204 -1.42 1.28 5.10
CA ARG A 204 -1.77 1.05 3.70
C ARG A 204 -2.48 2.29 3.15
N LEU A 205 -2.29 2.60 1.88
CA LEU A 205 -3.03 3.65 1.19
C LEU A 205 -4.31 3.05 0.58
N TRP A 206 -5.47 3.56 0.98
CA TRP A 206 -6.78 3.22 0.41
C TRP A 206 -7.26 4.37 -0.46
N PHE A 207 -7.34 4.13 -1.77
CA PHE A 207 -7.71 5.14 -2.73
C PHE A 207 -9.21 5.09 -3.01
N PRO A 208 -9.94 6.20 -2.84
CA PRO A 208 -11.33 6.26 -3.27
C PRO A 208 -11.45 6.06 -4.78
N VAL A 209 -12.48 5.34 -5.22
CA VAL A 209 -12.73 5.09 -6.65
C VAL A 209 -14.07 5.64 -7.10
N GLU A 210 -14.14 6.08 -8.36
CA GLU A 210 -15.38 6.56 -8.96
C GLU A 210 -16.35 5.40 -9.22
N THR A 211 -17.56 5.50 -8.68
CA THR A 211 -18.61 4.47 -8.80
C THR A 211 -19.92 5.06 -9.35
N SER A 212 -19.83 5.81 -10.44
CA SER A 212 -20.91 6.65 -11.00
C SER A 212 -22.26 5.97 -11.28
N ASN A 213 -22.33 4.63 -11.30
CA ASN A 213 -23.56 3.86 -11.50
C ASN A 213 -24.04 3.10 -10.25
N LEU A 214 -23.41 3.32 -9.11
CA LEU A 214 -23.70 2.64 -7.84
C LEU A 214 -24.16 3.64 -6.79
N ALA A 215 -25.05 3.19 -5.92
CA ALA A 215 -25.48 3.97 -4.78
C ALA A 215 -24.49 3.77 -3.62
N THR A 216 -23.96 4.88 -3.10
CA THR A 216 -23.17 4.87 -1.86
C THR A 216 -24.11 4.84 -0.66
N VAL A 217 -23.78 4.01 0.32
CA VAL A 217 -24.45 3.89 1.61
C VAL A 217 -23.43 3.99 2.73
N GLU A 218 -23.83 4.55 3.86
CA GLU A 218 -22.96 4.76 5.01
C GLU A 218 -23.65 4.41 6.32
N THR A 219 -22.86 4.17 7.36
CA THR A 219 -23.35 3.95 8.73
C THR A 219 -22.77 4.98 9.71
N GLU A 220 -23.46 5.22 10.82
CA GLU A 220 -22.98 6.06 11.94
C GLU A 220 -22.45 5.22 13.13
N LEU A 221 -22.28 3.91 12.96
CA LEU A 221 -21.74 3.05 14.01
C LEU A 221 -20.32 3.43 14.45
N THR A 222 -19.98 3.05 15.68
CA THR A 222 -18.67 3.29 16.29
C THR A 222 -17.57 2.47 15.61
N MET A 223 -16.37 3.05 15.55
CA MET A 223 -15.22 2.53 14.81
C MET A 223 -14.73 1.15 15.27
N ASP A 224 -14.90 0.82 16.56
CA ASP A 224 -14.38 -0.42 17.17
C ASP A 224 -15.00 -1.69 16.56
N ALA A 225 -16.21 -1.62 16.01
CA ALA A 225 -16.87 -2.76 15.38
C ALA A 225 -16.33 -3.09 13.97
N MET A 226 -15.58 -2.18 13.35
CA MET A 226 -15.27 -2.18 11.92
C MET A 226 -13.82 -2.59 11.60
N SER A 227 -13.03 -3.00 12.58
CA SER A 227 -11.65 -3.49 12.40
C SER A 227 -11.37 -4.77 13.18
N ASN A 228 -12.30 -5.73 13.10
CA ASN A 228 -12.34 -6.90 13.98
C ASN A 228 -11.83 -8.20 13.34
N ASN A 229 -11.09 -8.13 12.22
CA ASN A 229 -10.44 -9.28 11.60
C ASN A 229 -8.92 -9.06 11.43
N ASP A 230 -8.20 -10.10 11.01
CA ASP A 230 -6.73 -10.06 10.93
C ASP A 230 -6.18 -9.03 9.91
N TYR A 231 -6.95 -8.75 8.87
CA TYR A 231 -6.63 -7.76 7.83
C TYR A 231 -6.77 -6.33 8.31
N LYS A 232 -7.55 -6.10 9.38
CA LYS A 232 -7.78 -4.80 10.01
C LYS A 232 -7.98 -3.67 8.98
N PRO A 233 -8.90 -3.78 8.00
CA PRO A 233 -9.21 -2.64 7.16
C PRO A 233 -9.63 -1.45 8.06
N PRO A 234 -9.30 -0.21 7.66
CA PRO A 234 -9.56 0.94 8.50
C PRO A 234 -11.07 1.16 8.65
N PRO A 235 -11.58 1.48 9.85
CA PRO A 235 -13.00 1.77 10.07
C PRO A 235 -13.56 2.84 9.13
N MET A 236 -12.75 3.84 8.76
CA MET A 236 -13.15 4.90 7.84
C MET A 236 -13.50 4.40 6.44
N VAL A 237 -12.82 3.34 5.95
CA VAL A 237 -13.15 2.67 4.68
C VAL A 237 -14.36 1.75 4.86
N MET A 238 -14.44 1.03 5.98
CA MET A 238 -15.53 0.09 6.22
C MET A 238 -16.87 0.76 6.58
N ARG A 239 -16.86 2.06 6.90
CA ARG A 239 -18.05 2.85 7.22
C ARG A 239 -18.95 3.10 6.02
N THR A 240 -18.38 3.08 4.82
CA THR A 240 -19.09 3.31 3.56
C THR A 240 -19.05 2.05 2.71
N ALA A 241 -20.06 1.88 1.86
CA ALA A 241 -20.12 0.82 0.88
C ALA A 241 -20.87 1.31 -0.36
N VAL A 242 -20.67 0.60 -1.46
CA VAL A 242 -21.49 0.77 -2.66
C VAL A 242 -22.40 -0.41 -2.86
N ARG A 243 -23.56 -0.16 -3.47
CA ARG A 243 -24.50 -1.19 -3.90
C ARG A 243 -25.18 -0.83 -5.22
N PRO A 244 -25.64 -1.81 -5.98
CA PRO A 244 -26.52 -1.58 -7.11
C PRO A 244 -27.82 -0.88 -6.68
N ALA A 245 -28.43 -0.13 -7.60
CA ALA A 245 -29.70 0.56 -7.34
C ALA A 245 -30.90 -0.40 -7.25
N SER A 246 -30.85 -1.52 -7.99
CA SER A 246 -31.88 -2.56 -8.02
C SER A 246 -31.49 -3.73 -7.12
N ASN A 247 -32.47 -4.29 -6.40
CA ASN A 247 -32.22 -5.36 -5.43
C ASN A 247 -31.72 -6.67 -6.05
N ASN A 248 -31.96 -6.89 -7.34
CA ASN A 248 -31.57 -8.11 -8.04
C ASN A 248 -30.27 -7.95 -8.84
N ASP A 249 -29.70 -6.74 -8.85
CA ASP A 249 -28.51 -6.45 -9.64
C ASP A 249 -27.25 -6.91 -8.90
N SER A 250 -26.19 -7.13 -9.67
CA SER A 250 -24.89 -7.61 -9.17
C SER A 250 -23.84 -6.49 -9.20
N LEU A 251 -22.86 -6.56 -8.30
CA LEU A 251 -21.65 -5.76 -8.40
C LEU A 251 -20.64 -6.48 -9.29
N VAL A 252 -19.89 -5.71 -10.08
CA VAL A 252 -18.91 -6.24 -11.02
C VAL A 252 -17.58 -5.51 -10.84
N ILE A 253 -16.52 -6.28 -10.61
CA ILE A 253 -15.14 -5.80 -10.58
C ILE A 253 -14.40 -6.52 -11.70
N GLY A 254 -13.81 -5.77 -12.63
CA GLY A 254 -13.14 -6.35 -13.79
C GLY A 254 -11.84 -5.64 -14.12
N TRP A 255 -10.82 -6.43 -14.47
CA TRP A 255 -9.55 -5.90 -14.96
C TRP A 255 -8.97 -6.79 -16.04
N LYS A 256 -8.08 -6.21 -16.84
CA LYS A 256 -7.34 -6.91 -17.89
C LYS A 256 -5.87 -6.97 -17.50
N PRO A 257 -5.33 -8.17 -17.21
CA PRO A 257 -3.91 -8.33 -16.96
C PRO A 257 -3.05 -7.81 -18.11
N LYS A 258 -1.92 -7.16 -17.78
CA LYS A 258 -0.91 -6.78 -18.79
C LYS A 258 -0.26 -8.01 -19.42
N ASP A 259 -0.07 -9.05 -18.61
CA ASP A 259 0.41 -10.37 -19.00
C ASP A 259 -0.57 -11.41 -18.47
N THR A 260 -1.12 -12.22 -19.37
CA THR A 260 -2.17 -13.21 -19.07
C THR A 260 -1.67 -14.36 -18.19
N THR A 261 -0.35 -14.51 -18.06
CA THR A 261 0.29 -15.50 -17.18
C THR A 261 0.46 -15.00 -15.74
N SER A 262 0.28 -13.70 -15.50
CA SER A 262 0.36 -13.07 -14.17
C SER A 262 -0.73 -13.62 -13.25
N GLY A 263 -0.32 -14.04 -12.06
CA GLY A 263 -1.23 -14.44 -11.00
C GLY A 263 -1.73 -13.24 -10.22
N TYR A 264 -3.01 -13.24 -9.85
CA TYR A 264 -3.63 -12.18 -9.05
C TYR A 264 -4.20 -12.73 -7.75
N TYR A 265 -3.91 -12.07 -6.64
CA TYR A 265 -4.60 -12.30 -5.37
C TYR A 265 -5.57 -11.15 -5.12
N VAL A 266 -6.80 -11.48 -4.76
CA VAL A 266 -7.87 -10.51 -4.50
C VAL A 266 -8.35 -10.68 -3.07
N TYR A 267 -8.61 -9.56 -2.41
CA TYR A 267 -9.20 -9.46 -1.08
C TYR A 267 -10.35 -8.47 -1.15
N MET A 268 -11.57 -8.93 -0.89
CA MET A 268 -12.78 -8.11 -0.87
C MET A 268 -13.29 -8.00 0.55
N HIS A 269 -13.46 -6.78 1.03
CA HIS A 269 -13.89 -6.49 2.39
C HIS A 269 -15.34 -6.02 2.40
N PHE A 270 -16.13 -6.64 3.26
CA PHE A 270 -17.56 -6.43 3.40
C PHE A 270 -17.91 -6.15 4.86
N PHE A 271 -18.76 -5.16 5.09
CA PHE A 271 -19.37 -4.84 6.36
C PHE A 271 -20.79 -4.33 6.10
N GLU A 272 -21.78 -4.87 6.82
CA GLU A 272 -23.15 -4.39 6.68
C GLU A 272 -23.26 -2.98 7.26
N VAL A 273 -23.53 -2.00 6.40
CA VAL A 273 -23.70 -0.59 6.77
C VAL A 273 -25.17 -0.17 6.83
N ASP A 274 -26.08 -0.95 6.24
CA ASP A 274 -27.51 -0.67 6.22
C ASP A 274 -28.25 -1.52 7.27
N PHE A 275 -28.36 -0.97 8.47
CA PHE A 275 -29.01 -1.63 9.61
C PHE A 275 -30.54 -1.62 9.54
N THR A 276 -31.13 -1.11 8.47
CA THR A 276 -32.56 -1.34 8.20
C THR A 276 -32.83 -2.78 7.79
N VAL A 277 -31.78 -3.49 7.34
CA VAL A 277 -31.80 -4.90 6.95
C VAL A 277 -31.97 -5.78 8.21
N ARG A 278 -33.09 -6.50 8.29
CA ARG A 278 -33.38 -7.44 9.39
C ARG A 278 -32.94 -8.87 9.11
N ILE A 279 -32.74 -9.21 7.84
CA ILE A 279 -32.30 -10.52 7.36
C ILE A 279 -30.96 -10.31 6.67
N PRO A 280 -29.86 -10.93 7.14
CA PRO A 280 -28.55 -10.78 6.53
C PRO A 280 -28.57 -10.93 5.01
N ARG A 281 -27.89 -10.02 4.29
CA ARG A 281 -27.68 -10.14 2.85
C ARG A 281 -26.97 -11.45 2.57
N GLN A 282 -27.40 -12.17 1.53
CA GLN A 282 -26.71 -13.37 1.09
C GLN A 282 -26.30 -13.21 -0.36
N PHE A 283 -25.00 -13.38 -0.63
CA PHE A 283 -24.42 -13.23 -1.96
C PHE A 283 -23.47 -14.38 -2.28
N SER A 284 -23.27 -14.62 -3.58
CA SER A 284 -22.21 -15.49 -4.11
C SER A 284 -21.28 -14.66 -5.00
N ILE A 285 -20.09 -15.20 -5.30
CA ILE A 285 -19.15 -14.55 -6.20
C ILE A 285 -18.72 -15.51 -7.31
N ASP A 286 -18.89 -15.07 -8.54
CA ASP A 286 -18.44 -15.79 -9.73
C ASP A 286 -17.19 -15.12 -10.30
N LEU A 287 -16.22 -15.93 -10.71
CA LEU A 287 -15.08 -15.52 -11.51
C LEU A 287 -15.32 -15.92 -12.97
N ASN A 288 -15.42 -14.93 -13.85
CA ASN A 288 -15.65 -15.13 -15.28
C ASN A 288 -16.89 -16.03 -15.56
N GLY A 289 -17.95 -15.84 -14.78
CA GLY A 289 -19.20 -16.61 -14.89
C GLY A 289 -19.14 -18.03 -14.33
N LYS A 290 -18.07 -18.39 -13.61
CA LYS A 290 -17.95 -19.66 -12.90
C LYS A 290 -17.95 -19.44 -11.39
N PRO A 291 -18.60 -20.31 -10.59
CA PRO A 291 -18.59 -20.20 -9.14
C PRO A 291 -17.18 -20.13 -8.57
N TRP A 292 -16.90 -19.12 -7.74
CA TRP A 292 -15.62 -18.93 -7.08
C TRP A 292 -15.76 -18.87 -5.55
N PHE A 293 -16.75 -18.13 -5.07
CA PHE A 293 -17.16 -18.10 -3.66
C PHE A 293 -18.61 -18.53 -3.54
N LYS A 294 -18.84 -19.56 -2.73
CA LYS A 294 -20.18 -20.08 -2.44
C LYS A 294 -21.04 -19.01 -1.77
N ALA A 295 -22.36 -19.17 -1.87
CA ALA A 295 -23.28 -18.30 -1.17
C ALA A 295 -23.01 -18.24 0.34
N GLU A 296 -22.90 -17.04 0.90
CA GLU A 296 -22.70 -16.80 2.32
C GLU A 296 -23.48 -15.59 2.81
N ASN A 297 -23.95 -15.65 4.06
CA ASN A 297 -24.60 -14.52 4.72
C ASN A 297 -23.54 -13.51 5.16
N LEU A 298 -23.73 -12.25 4.82
CA LEU A 298 -22.92 -11.16 5.35
C LEU A 298 -23.19 -11.03 6.86
N PRO A 299 -22.16 -11.16 7.73
CA PRO A 299 -22.36 -11.01 9.16
C PRO A 299 -22.80 -9.58 9.53
N MET A 300 -23.68 -9.48 10.53
CA MET A 300 -24.00 -8.20 11.16
C MET A 300 -22.86 -7.80 12.11
N ASN A 301 -22.40 -6.55 12.04
CA ASN A 301 -21.38 -5.99 12.94
C ASN A 301 -20.00 -6.71 12.89
N THR A 302 -19.64 -7.34 11.78
CA THR A 302 -18.31 -7.96 11.62
C THR A 302 -17.84 -7.83 10.19
N VAL A 303 -16.54 -7.57 10.03
CA VAL A 303 -15.92 -7.50 8.71
C VAL A 303 -15.73 -8.90 8.15
N LEU A 304 -16.41 -9.20 7.05
CA LEU A 304 -16.13 -10.38 6.22
C LEU A 304 -15.06 -10.01 5.20
N THR A 305 -14.00 -10.81 5.10
CA THR A 305 -13.00 -10.68 4.03
C THR A 305 -12.99 -11.95 3.21
N VAL A 306 -13.42 -11.84 1.95
CA VAL A 306 -13.37 -12.93 0.97
C VAL A 306 -12.10 -12.76 0.15
N PHE A 307 -11.28 -13.81 0.06
CA PHE A 307 -9.99 -13.71 -0.59
C PHE A 307 -9.63 -14.92 -1.46
N ALA A 308 -8.76 -14.69 -2.43
CA ALA A 308 -8.21 -15.73 -3.28
C ALA A 308 -7.20 -16.59 -2.52
N THR A 309 -7.49 -17.89 -2.38
CA THR A 309 -6.56 -18.88 -1.80
C THR A 309 -5.51 -19.37 -2.80
N VAL A 310 -5.76 -19.14 -4.10
CA VAL A 310 -4.89 -19.45 -5.23
C VAL A 310 -4.87 -18.25 -6.19
N ALA A 311 -3.75 -18.05 -6.87
CA ALA A 311 -3.61 -16.95 -7.81
C ALA A 311 -4.59 -17.08 -8.99
N LEU A 312 -5.37 -16.03 -9.25
CA LEU A 312 -6.30 -15.94 -10.37
C LEU A 312 -5.54 -15.58 -11.65
N LYS A 313 -5.84 -16.27 -12.76
CA LYS A 313 -5.18 -16.06 -14.06
C LYS A 313 -6.19 -16.05 -15.20
N GLY A 314 -5.92 -15.26 -16.23
CA GLY A 314 -6.80 -15.16 -17.39
C GLY A 314 -6.46 -13.98 -18.28
N VAL A 315 -7.10 -13.93 -19.45
CA VAL A 315 -7.01 -12.79 -20.38
C VAL A 315 -7.80 -11.59 -19.86
N GLU A 316 -8.90 -11.88 -19.17
CA GLU A 316 -9.74 -10.93 -18.46
C GLU A 316 -10.18 -11.61 -17.17
N LEU A 317 -10.21 -10.85 -16.08
CA LEU A 317 -10.66 -11.33 -14.78
C LEU A 317 -11.83 -10.45 -14.36
N LYS A 318 -12.98 -11.09 -14.17
CA LYS A 318 -14.24 -10.44 -13.82
C LYS A 318 -14.87 -11.16 -12.63
N LEU A 319 -14.91 -10.49 -11.50
CA LEU A 319 -15.63 -10.93 -10.30
C LEU A 319 -17.03 -10.34 -10.33
N THR A 320 -18.04 -11.20 -10.24
CA THR A 320 -19.46 -10.81 -10.17
C THR A 320 -20.00 -11.21 -8.82
N ILE A 321 -20.33 -10.23 -7.99
CA ILE A 321 -20.94 -10.42 -6.67
C ILE A 321 -22.44 -10.32 -6.88
N ALA A 322 -23.15 -11.44 -6.74
CA ALA A 322 -24.57 -11.54 -7.08
C ALA A 322 -25.42 -11.83 -5.83
N PRO A 323 -26.60 -11.19 -5.68
CA PRO A 323 -27.54 -11.57 -4.65
C PRO A 323 -28.08 -12.97 -4.93
N THR A 324 -28.28 -13.74 -3.87
CA THR A 324 -28.98 -15.03 -3.97
C THR A 324 -30.50 -14.82 -3.98
N ASN A 325 -31.25 -15.85 -4.36
CA ASN A 325 -32.72 -15.82 -4.36
C ASN A 325 -33.35 -15.67 -2.96
N VAL A 326 -32.58 -15.88 -1.89
CA VAL A 326 -33.03 -15.68 -0.50
C VAL A 326 -32.75 -14.26 0.01
N SER A 327 -31.90 -13.49 -0.67
CA SER A 327 -31.58 -12.12 -0.29
C SER A 327 -32.65 -11.16 -0.81
N THR A 328 -33.20 -10.32 0.06
CA THR A 328 -34.17 -9.27 -0.34
C THR A 328 -33.51 -7.96 -0.73
N PHE A 329 -32.20 -7.85 -0.51
CA PHE A 329 -31.38 -6.67 -0.77
C PHE A 329 -30.20 -7.03 -1.67
N PRO A 330 -29.68 -6.07 -2.45
CA PRO A 330 -28.55 -6.33 -3.33
C PRO A 330 -27.25 -6.50 -2.51
N PRO A 331 -26.19 -7.06 -3.10
CA PRO A 331 -24.88 -7.09 -2.45
C PRO A 331 -24.37 -5.66 -2.19
N LEU A 332 -23.48 -5.55 -1.20
CA LEU A 332 -22.71 -4.35 -0.92
C LEU A 332 -21.23 -4.65 -1.04
N LEU A 333 -20.39 -3.62 -1.21
CA LEU A 333 -18.95 -3.74 -1.23
C LEU A 333 -18.32 -2.49 -0.61
N ASN A 334 -17.46 -2.67 0.38
CA ASN A 334 -16.76 -1.55 1.03
C ASN A 334 -15.40 -1.30 0.37
N ALA A 335 -14.60 -2.36 0.20
CA ALA A 335 -13.22 -2.20 -0.24
C ALA A 335 -12.67 -3.42 -0.98
N VAL A 336 -11.67 -3.19 -1.83
CA VAL A 336 -10.98 -4.26 -2.57
C VAL A 336 -9.48 -4.01 -2.59
N GLU A 337 -8.71 -5.06 -2.36
CA GLU A 337 -7.28 -5.09 -2.63
C GLU A 337 -6.99 -6.12 -3.74
N ILE A 338 -6.19 -5.72 -4.73
CA ILE A 338 -5.73 -6.59 -5.81
C ILE A 338 -4.21 -6.54 -5.85
N TYR A 339 -3.59 -7.72 -5.90
CA TYR A 339 -2.13 -7.86 -5.94
C TYR A 339 -1.70 -8.75 -7.11
N ILE A 340 -0.62 -8.36 -7.78
CA ILE A 340 0.09 -9.21 -8.74
C ILE A 340 1.10 -10.07 -7.98
N GLU A 341 1.06 -11.37 -8.23
CA GLU A 341 2.03 -12.32 -7.72
C GLU A 341 3.40 -12.17 -8.41
N LYS A 342 4.46 -12.03 -7.60
CA LYS A 342 5.86 -12.08 -8.03
C LYS A 342 6.46 -13.43 -7.65
N ASN A 343 6.58 -14.30 -8.65
CA ASN A 343 7.05 -15.67 -8.52
C ASN A 343 8.22 -15.89 -9.52
N PRO A 344 9.39 -16.40 -9.08
CA PRO A 344 9.74 -16.85 -7.73
C PRO A 344 9.77 -15.72 -6.69
N PRO A 345 9.77 -16.04 -5.38
CA PRO A 345 9.98 -15.07 -4.32
C PRO A 345 11.27 -14.26 -4.57
N PRO A 346 11.30 -12.96 -4.26
CA PRO A 346 12.46 -12.11 -4.45
C PRO A 346 13.73 -12.68 -3.80
N THR A 347 14.82 -12.69 -4.55
CA THR A 347 16.13 -13.17 -4.11
C THR A 347 16.90 -12.02 -3.45
N PRO A 348 17.44 -12.23 -2.24
CA PRO A 348 18.24 -11.21 -1.56
C PRO A 348 19.46 -10.79 -2.38
N TYR A 349 19.81 -9.51 -2.31
CA TYR A 349 21.07 -9.03 -2.88
C TYR A 349 22.24 -9.44 -1.97
N THR A 350 23.19 -10.23 -2.48
CA THR A 350 24.21 -10.92 -1.68
C THR A 350 25.60 -10.27 -1.70
N THR A 351 25.78 -9.12 -2.34
CA THR A 351 27.09 -8.45 -2.28
C THR A 351 27.34 -7.93 -0.86
N ARG A 352 28.43 -8.40 -0.23
CA ARG A 352 28.87 -7.94 1.10
C ARG A 352 29.23 -6.46 1.05
N ARG A 353 28.26 -5.57 1.24
CA ARG A 353 28.53 -4.18 1.62
C ARG A 353 28.40 -4.07 3.12
N ARG A 354 29.48 -3.63 3.76
CA ARG A 354 29.44 -3.20 5.16
C ARG A 354 28.76 -1.84 5.18
N TYR A 355 27.44 -1.81 5.04
CA TYR A 355 26.71 -0.62 5.41
C TYR A 355 26.99 -0.39 6.89
N ALA A 356 27.72 0.70 7.18
CA ALA A 356 27.79 1.25 8.52
C ALA A 356 26.37 1.31 9.04
N GLN A 357 26.18 1.02 10.32
CA GLN A 357 24.89 1.26 10.95
C GLN A 357 24.50 2.69 10.56
N GLY A 358 23.47 2.84 9.70
CA GLY A 358 22.69 4.07 9.72
C GLY A 358 22.40 4.31 11.20
N PRO A 359 22.69 5.53 11.71
CA PRO A 359 22.77 5.77 13.13
C PRO A 359 21.65 5.01 13.82
N ASN A 360 22.00 4.22 14.83
CA ASN A 360 21.03 3.94 15.87
C ASN A 360 20.62 5.34 16.34
N PHE A 361 19.56 5.89 15.76
CA PHE A 361 18.84 7.01 16.33
C PHE A 361 18.14 6.41 17.55
N ILE A 362 18.97 6.11 18.56
CA ILE A 362 18.69 6.51 19.92
C ILE A 362 18.49 8.01 19.77
N LEU A 363 17.23 8.43 19.58
CA LEU A 363 16.79 9.72 20.07
C LEU A 363 17.45 9.86 21.43
N GLY A 364 18.33 10.87 21.55
CA GLY A 364 19.31 10.99 22.63
C GLY A 364 18.73 10.59 23.98
N SER A 365 19.60 10.06 24.83
CA SER A 365 19.40 9.40 26.13
C SER A 365 18.60 10.15 27.22
N GLU A 366 17.66 11.02 26.85
CA GLU A 366 16.57 11.55 27.67
C GLU A 366 15.18 11.44 26.99
N GLN A 367 15.07 10.80 25.82
CA GLN A 367 13.77 10.40 25.25
C GLN A 367 13.73 8.91 24.91
N SER A 368 13.85 8.07 25.94
CA SER A 368 13.11 6.81 25.95
C SER A 368 11.61 7.14 25.99
N LEU A 369 10.97 7.23 24.82
CA LEU A 369 9.51 7.36 24.76
C LEU A 369 8.78 6.01 24.79
N CYS A 370 9.51 4.89 24.92
CA CYS A 370 8.95 3.58 25.24
C CYS A 370 9.42 3.13 26.62
N PRO A 371 8.54 2.88 27.60
CA PRO A 371 8.92 2.05 28.74
C PRO A 371 9.23 0.64 28.22
N ALA A 372 10.33 0.07 28.68
CA ALA A 372 10.51 -1.38 28.61
C ALA A 372 9.38 -2.02 29.42
N VAL A 373 8.68 -2.99 28.83
CA VAL A 373 7.88 -3.97 29.58
C VAL A 373 8.42 -5.34 29.25
#